data_AF-A0A0D7B6H6-F1
#
_entry.id   AF-A0A0D7B6H6-F1
#
_cell.length_a   1.000
_cell.length_b   1.000
_cell.length_c   1.000
_cell.angle_alpha   90.00
_cell.angle_beta   90.00
_cell.angle_gamma   90.00
#
_symmetry.space_group_name_H-M   'P 1'
#
loop_
_entity.id
_entity.type
_entity.pdbx_description
1 polymer ?
#
loop_
_entity_poly.entity_id
_entity_poly.type
_entity_poly.pdbx_seq_one_letter_code
_entity_poly.pdbx_strand_id
1 'polypeptide(L)'
;MHIEGHILIRSDNQGVIGALQAGYSRGIQQNDILRRIVSAMQDYNIWLSLSYVNTHDNLADAPSRAVFDSRKKLLPYPPSVPYYLKPYVKNSVSYNELPP
;
A
#
# COMPACT_ATOMS: atom_id res chain seq x y z
N MET A 1 8.24 -23.07 -8.99
CA MET A 1 8.32 -21.62 -8.72
C MET A 1 8.68 -21.49 -7.24
N HIS A 2 9.92 -21.12 -6.94
CA HIS A 2 10.30 -20.73 -5.58
C HIS A 2 9.52 -19.44 -5.26
N ILE A 3 9.12 -19.13 -4.03
CA ILE A 3 8.50 -17.83 -3.69
C ILE A 3 9.40 -17.21 -2.62
N GLU A 4 9.87 -15.99 -2.84
CA GLU A 4 10.78 -15.30 -1.90
C GLU A 4 10.01 -14.66 -0.73
N GLY A 5 8.74 -14.30 -0.94
CA GLY A 5 7.97 -13.61 0.07
C GLY A 5 6.47 -13.79 -0.09
N HIS A 6 5.78 -13.88 1.04
CA HIS A 6 4.32 -13.91 1.11
C HIS A 6 3.81 -12.70 1.88
N ILE A 7 2.92 -11.94 1.25
CA ILE A 7 2.34 -10.72 1.81
C ILE A 7 0.83 -10.91 1.96
N LEU A 8 0.33 -10.71 3.18
CA LEU A 8 -1.09 -10.60 3.46
C LEU A 8 -1.52 -9.12 3.41
N ILE A 9 -2.45 -8.79 2.53
CA ILE A 9 -3.08 -7.47 2.46
C ILE A 9 -4.48 -7.56 3.07
N ARG A 10 -4.75 -6.69 4.04
CA ARG A 10 -6.07 -6.53 4.65
C ARG A 10 -6.72 -5.26 4.10
N SER A 11 -7.92 -5.38 3.53
CA SER A 11 -8.63 -4.26 2.90
C SER A 11 -10.11 -4.28 3.30
N ASP A 12 -10.71 -3.12 3.48
CA ASP A 12 -12.16 -2.97 3.65
C ASP A 12 -12.89 -2.80 2.31
N ASN A 13 -12.15 -2.63 1.21
CA ASN A 13 -12.72 -2.50 -0.12
C ASN A 13 -12.96 -3.86 -0.77
N GLN A 14 -14.18 -4.38 -0.59
CA GLN A 14 -14.60 -5.66 -1.18
C GLN A 14 -14.52 -5.69 -2.71
N GLY A 15 -14.70 -4.56 -3.40
CA GLY A 15 -14.58 -4.49 -4.86
C GLY A 15 -13.15 -4.76 -5.33
N VAL A 16 -12.16 -4.21 -4.62
CA VAL A 16 -10.73 -4.46 -4.88
C VAL A 16 -10.36 -5.91 -4.56
N ILE A 17 -10.82 -6.43 -3.41
CA ILE A 17 -10.59 -7.84 -3.04
C ILE A 17 -11.15 -8.76 -4.12
N GLY A 18 -12.41 -8.55 -4.52
CA GLY A 18 -13.07 -9.36 -5.55
C GLY A 18 -12.36 -9.29 -6.89
N ALA A 19 -11.92 -8.10 -7.32
CA ALA A 19 -11.22 -7.94 -8.60
C ALA A 19 -9.86 -8.68 -8.63
N LEU A 20 -9.09 -8.60 -7.54
CA LEU A 20 -7.81 -9.30 -7.44
C LEU A 20 -7.99 -10.82 -7.33
N GLN A 21 -8.98 -11.29 -6.57
CA GLN A 21 -9.28 -12.73 -6.46
C GLN A 21 -9.80 -13.30 -7.78
N ALA A 22 -10.62 -12.55 -8.50
CA ALA A 22 -11.13 -12.96 -9.82
C ALA A 22 -10.07 -12.87 -10.92
N GLY A 23 -9.02 -12.06 -10.72
CA GLY A 23 -8.01 -11.75 -11.73
C GLY A 23 -8.48 -10.78 -12.83
N TYR A 24 -9.67 -10.19 -12.67
CA TYR A 24 -10.22 -9.19 -13.60
C TYR A 24 -11.22 -8.26 -12.91
N SER A 25 -11.49 -7.13 -13.55
CA SER A 25 -12.57 -6.21 -13.23
C SER A 25 -13.32 -5.80 -14.50
N ARG A 26 -14.42 -5.04 -14.34
CA ARG A 26 -15.22 -4.48 -15.43
C ARG A 26 -14.54 -3.31 -16.15
N GLY A 27 -13.67 -2.58 -15.45
CA GLY A 27 -13.00 -1.40 -15.99
C GLY A 27 -11.66 -1.71 -16.66
N ILE A 28 -11.40 -1.16 -17.84
CA ILE A 28 -10.13 -1.32 -18.57
C ILE A 28 -8.94 -0.88 -17.71
N GLN A 29 -9.00 0.31 -17.10
CA GLN A 29 -7.93 0.84 -16.26
C GLN A 29 -7.65 -0.03 -15.04
N GLN A 30 -8.70 -0.61 -14.43
CA GLN A 30 -8.52 -1.53 -13.31
C GLN A 30 -7.84 -2.82 -13.75
N ASN A 31 -8.20 -3.35 -14.92
CA ASN A 31 -7.50 -4.51 -15.49
C ASN A 31 -6.02 -4.23 -15.79
N ASP A 32 -5.69 -3.04 -16.28
CA ASP A 32 -4.29 -2.64 -16.49
C ASP A 32 -3.51 -2.60 -15.17
N ILE A 33 -4.14 -2.10 -14.09
CA ILE A 33 -3.56 -2.13 -12.74
C ILE A 33 -3.38 -3.57 -12.25
N LEU A 34 -4.38 -4.45 -12.42
CA LEU A 34 -4.28 -5.86 -12.03
C LEU A 34 -3.12 -6.57 -12.74
N ARG A 35 -2.94 -6.34 -14.06
CA ARG A 35 -1.81 -6.90 -14.80
C ARG A 35 -0.46 -6.42 -14.25
N ARG A 36 -0.36 -5.14 -13.88
CA ARG A 36 0.86 -4.59 -13.27
C ARG A 36 1.16 -5.22 -11.91
N ILE A 37 0.13 -5.47 -11.11
CA ILE A 37 0.29 -6.17 -9.82
C ILE A 37 0.82 -7.59 -10.05
N VAL A 38 0.23 -8.33 -11.01
CA VAL A 38 0.69 -9.69 -11.36
C VAL A 38 2.12 -9.69 -11.91
N SER A 39 2.48 -8.73 -12.76
CA SER A 39 3.86 -8.56 -13.23
C SER A 39 4.81 -8.37 -12.07
N ALA A 40 4.51 -7.46 -11.13
CA ALA A 40 5.34 -7.25 -9.95
C ALA A 40 5.45 -8.51 -9.08
N MET A 41 4.37 -9.29 -8.93
CA MET A 41 4.42 -10.57 -8.22
C MET A 41 5.42 -11.54 -8.87
N GLN A 42 5.45 -11.60 -10.20
CA GLN A 42 6.36 -12.45 -10.96
C GLN A 42 7.81 -11.93 -10.90
N ASP A 43 8.00 -10.62 -11.13
CA ASP A 43 9.32 -9.98 -11.20
C ASP A 43 10.07 -10.07 -9.87
N TYR A 44 9.36 -9.93 -8.75
CA TYR A 44 9.93 -9.99 -7.39
C TYR A 44 9.70 -11.33 -6.69
N ASN A 45 9.10 -12.28 -7.39
CA ASN A 45 8.83 -13.62 -6.89
C ASN A 45 8.06 -13.63 -5.54
N ILE A 46 7.05 -12.77 -5.44
CA ILE A 46 6.21 -12.60 -4.25
C ILE A 46 4.79 -13.12 -4.50
N TRP A 47 4.17 -13.61 -3.43
CA TRP A 47 2.77 -14.00 -3.42
C TRP A 47 1.93 -13.04 -2.57
N LEU A 48 0.73 -12.71 -3.06
CA LEU A 48 -0.22 -11.87 -2.34
C LEU A 48 -1.41 -12.72 -1.89
N SER A 49 -1.84 -12.52 -0.65
CA SER A 49 -3.13 -13.00 -0.15
C SER A 49 -3.95 -11.86 0.37
N LEU A 50 -5.28 -11.97 0.23
CA LEU A 50 -6.21 -10.90 0.56
C LEU A 50 -7.17 -11.36 1.64
N SER A 51 -7.43 -10.47 2.59
CA SER A 51 -8.43 -10.68 3.64
C SER A 51 -9.25 -9.41 3.82
N TYR A 52 -10.55 -9.58 4.01
CA TYR A 52 -11.42 -8.48 4.36
C TYR A 52 -11.17 -8.04 5.81
N VAL A 53 -11.18 -6.73 6.04
CA VAL A 53 -11.24 -6.13 7.37
C VAL A 53 -12.40 -5.14 7.42
N ASN A 54 -13.11 -5.05 8.55
CA ASN A 54 -14.15 -4.04 8.71
C ASN A 54 -13.52 -2.63 8.62
N THR A 55 -14.22 -1.66 7.99
CA THR A 55 -13.74 -0.28 7.87
C THR A 55 -13.33 0.34 9.21
N HIS A 56 -14.06 0.04 10.30
CA HIS A 56 -13.72 0.53 11.64
C HIS A 56 -12.42 -0.06 12.20
N ASP A 57 -12.02 -1.24 11.73
CA ASP A 57 -10.80 -1.94 12.12
C ASP A 57 -9.65 -1.70 11.12
N ASN A 58 -9.89 -0.94 10.04
CA ASN A 58 -8.88 -0.65 9.03
C ASN A 58 -7.94 0.46 9.53
N LEU A 59 -6.78 0.05 10.06
CA LEU A 59 -5.74 0.96 10.54
C LEU A 59 -5.25 1.96 9.48
N ALA A 60 -5.49 1.71 8.19
CA ALA A 60 -5.12 2.62 7.12
C ALA A 60 -6.12 3.76 6.89
N ASP A 61 -7.35 3.70 7.43
CA ASP A 61 -8.37 4.73 7.20
C ASP A 61 -7.95 6.08 7.81
N ALA A 62 -7.56 6.11 9.08
CA ALA A 62 -7.12 7.35 9.74
C ALA A 62 -5.91 8.02 9.04
N PRO A 63 -4.79 7.32 8.74
CA PRO A 63 -3.68 7.88 7.97
C PRO A 63 -4.09 8.39 6.58
N SER A 64 -5.02 7.71 5.90
CA SER A 64 -5.52 8.17 4.58
C SER A 64 -6.29 9.49 4.64
N ARG A 65 -6.78 9.87 5.83
CA ARG A 65 -7.47 11.13 6.14
C ARG A 65 -6.55 12.16 6.82
N ALA A 66 -5.23 11.95 6.75
CA ALA A 66 -4.21 12.75 7.43
C ALA A 66 -4.32 12.75 8.97
N VAL A 67 -4.95 11.73 9.55
CA VAL A 67 -4.96 11.49 11.01
C VAL A 67 -3.86 10.48 11.33
N PHE A 68 -2.72 10.99 11.81
CA PHE A 68 -1.56 10.18 12.13
C PHE A 68 -1.44 9.95 13.63
N ASP A 69 -1.02 8.75 13.99
CA ASP A 69 -0.61 8.41 15.36
C ASP A 69 0.59 9.27 15.81
N SER A 70 0.92 9.19 17.11
CA SER A 70 2.12 9.83 17.64
C SER A 70 3.37 9.43 16.84
N ARG A 71 4.34 10.36 16.72
CA ARG A 71 5.63 10.15 16.02
C ARG A 71 6.31 8.82 16.38
N LYS A 72 6.16 8.34 17.62
CA LYS A 72 6.73 7.07 18.10
C LYS A 72 6.34 5.84 17.28
N LYS A 73 5.22 5.90 16.54
CA LYS A 73 4.75 4.81 15.66
C LYS A 73 5.18 5.00 14.20
N LEU A 74 5.82 6.11 13.85
CA LEU A 74 6.36 6.33 12.51
C LEU A 74 7.72 5.63 12.36
N LEU A 75 8.11 5.37 11.11
CA LEU A 75 9.44 4.86 10.82
C LEU A 75 10.50 5.87 11.30
N PRO A 76 11.49 5.45 12.11
CA PRO A 76 12.50 6.37 12.63
C PRO A 76 13.40 6.93 11.53
N TYR A 77 13.60 6.16 10.46
CA TYR A 77 14.37 6.53 9.28
C TYR A 77 13.50 6.34 8.03
N PRO A 78 12.79 7.38 7.57
CA PRO A 78 12.04 7.28 6.32
C PRO A 78 13.01 7.07 5.15
N PRO A 79 12.59 6.33 4.10
CA PRO A 79 13.42 6.16 2.91
C PRO A 79 13.73 7.53 2.28
N SER A 80 14.92 7.66 1.70
CA SER A 80 15.30 8.88 1.01
C SER A 80 14.37 9.12 -0.18
N VAL A 81 13.76 10.30 -0.24
CA VAL A 81 12.95 10.71 -1.40
C VAL A 81 13.90 10.97 -2.57
N PRO A 82 13.75 10.28 -3.72
CA PRO A 82 14.54 10.56 -4.92
C PRO A 82 14.50 12.04 -5.29
N TYR A 83 15.63 12.61 -5.72
CA TYR A 83 15.78 14.07 -5.89
C TYR A 83 14.70 14.68 -6.82
N TYR A 84 14.34 13.96 -7.89
CA TYR A 84 13.35 14.38 -8.87
C TYR A 84 11.91 14.38 -8.34
N LEU A 85 11.66 13.70 -7.21
CA LEU A 85 10.36 13.70 -6.54
C LEU A 85 10.23 14.77 -5.45
N LYS A 86 11.34 15.35 -4.99
CA LYS A 86 11.33 16.37 -3.90
C LYS A 86 10.37 17.54 -4.14
N PRO A 87 10.21 18.09 -5.36
CA PRO A 87 9.24 19.18 -5.60
C PRO A 87 7.78 18.76 -5.44
N TYR A 88 7.48 17.47 -5.53
CA TYR A 88 6.13 16.91 -5.56
C TYR A 88 5.73 16.21 -4.26
N VAL A 89 6.70 15.87 -3.41
CA VAL A 89 6.46 15.18 -2.14
C VAL A 89 6.55 16.19 -1.00
N LYS A 90 5.50 16.26 -0.18
CA LYS A 90 5.49 17.00 1.08
C LYS A 90 5.38 16.01 2.22
N ASN A 91 6.07 16.28 3.32
CA ASN A 91 5.89 15.50 4.54
C ASN A 91 4.44 15.63 5.01
N SER A 92 3.76 14.49 5.17
CA SER A 92 2.37 14.46 5.66
C SER A 92 2.23 14.90 7.12
N VAL A 93 3.34 14.94 7.85
CA VAL A 93 3.44 15.44 9.23
C VAL A 93 4.65 16.37 9.36
N SER A 94 4.50 17.45 10.11
CA SER A 94 5.58 18.43 10.38
C SER A 94 6.77 17.83 11.13
N TYR A 95 6.60 16.68 11.77
CA TYR A 95 7.59 16.11 12.67
C TYR A 95 8.75 15.38 11.99
N ASN A 96 8.69 15.07 10.69
CA ASN A 96 9.76 14.32 10.01
C ASN A 96 11.13 15.06 9.98
N GLU A 97 11.19 16.32 10.40
CA GLU A 97 12.41 17.15 10.42
C GLU A 97 13.02 17.37 11.81
N LEU A 98 12.36 16.96 12.91
CA LEU A 98 12.99 17.05 14.24
C LEU A 98 13.87 15.81 14.48
N PRO A 99 15.02 15.91 15.18
CA PRO A 99 15.78 14.74 15.59
C PRO A 99 14.92 13.80 16.48
N PRO A 100 15.28 12.51 16.59
CA PRO A 100 14.58 11.54 17.44
C PRO A 100 14.45 12.00 18.90
#